data_AF-A0AAN8C8B5-F1
#
_entry.id   AF-A0AAN8C8B5-F1
#
_cell.length_a   1.000
_cell.length_b   1.000
_cell.length_c   1.000
_cell.angle_alpha   90.00
_cell.angle_beta   90.00
_cell.angle_gamma   90.00
#
_symmetry.space_group_name_H-M   'P 1'
#
loop_
_entity.id
_entity.type
_entity.pdbx_description
1 polymer ?
#
loop_
_entity_poly.entity_id
_entity_poly.type
_entity_poly.pdbx_seq_one_letter_code
_entity_poly.pdbx_strand_id
1 'polypeptide(L)'
;MDGVPPIVDIAISLRIQPNDGPVFFKVDGTRFGQNRTIKLLTGSKYKIEVVLKPGTVEAINMNIGGIVFPLEEQSRDEESVVYHGKYDTEGVPHTKSGDRQPVQVAMEFIKAGTFETVWQAKYYNYYKREHCQFGNKFTTIDYECKPNETRTLMWINKESFN
;
A
#
# COMPACT_ATOMS: atom_id res chain seq x y z
N MET A 1 7.02 -30.25 0.28
CA MET A 1 6.51 -28.94 -0.20
C MET A 1 7.21 -27.87 0.59
N ASP A 2 7.79 -26.90 -0.08
CA ASP A 2 8.68 -25.85 0.46
C ASP A 2 7.93 -24.69 1.14
N GLY A 3 6.65 -24.90 1.49
CA GLY A 3 5.85 -24.03 2.34
C GLY A 3 5.41 -22.70 1.72
N VAL A 4 5.67 -22.46 0.44
CA VAL A 4 5.23 -21.23 -0.24
C VAL A 4 3.83 -21.45 -0.84
N PRO A 5 2.83 -20.63 -0.47
CA PRO A 5 1.50 -20.80 -1.01
C PRO A 5 1.44 -20.39 -2.49
N PRO A 6 0.59 -21.05 -3.30
CA PRO A 6 0.45 -20.74 -4.73
C PRO A 6 -0.23 -19.39 -4.99
N ILE A 7 -0.99 -18.89 -4.01
CA ILE A 7 -1.67 -17.60 -4.04
C ILE A 7 -1.42 -16.92 -2.70
N VAL A 8 -1.15 -15.62 -2.76
CA VAL A 8 -1.03 -14.72 -1.62
C VAL A 8 -2.01 -13.57 -1.82
N ASP A 9 -2.99 -13.45 -0.92
CA ASP A 9 -3.85 -12.28 -0.85
C ASP A 9 -3.20 -11.23 0.04
N ILE A 10 -3.18 -9.98 -0.42
CA ILE A 10 -2.59 -8.84 0.28
C ILE A 10 -3.64 -7.74 0.36
N ALA A 11 -4.06 -7.37 1.56
CA ALA A 11 -4.91 -6.20 1.78
C ALA A 11 -4.11 -5.12 2.50
N ILE A 12 -4.03 -3.92 1.92
CA ILE A 12 -3.25 -2.79 2.45
C ILE A 12 -4.20 -1.65 2.82
N SER A 13 -4.18 -1.24 4.09
CA SER A 13 -4.91 -0.06 4.59
C SER A 13 -3.97 1.04 5.07
N LEU A 14 -4.44 2.29 5.03
CA LEU A 14 -3.69 3.46 5.45
C LEU A 14 -4.54 4.35 6.37
N ARG A 15 -3.98 4.77 7.50
CA ARG A 15 -4.58 5.73 8.43
C ARG A 15 -3.62 6.84 8.80
N ILE A 16 -4.06 8.08 8.75
CA ILE A 16 -3.22 9.22 9.13
C ILE A 16 -3.03 9.27 10.64
N GLN A 17 -1.79 9.40 11.08
CA GLN A 17 -1.40 9.52 12.48
C GLN A 17 -1.41 10.99 12.94
N PRO A 18 -1.62 11.26 14.25
CA PRO A 18 -1.72 10.30 15.36
C PRO A 18 -3.13 9.75 15.62
N ASN A 19 -4.16 10.27 14.95
CA ASN A 19 -5.56 10.04 15.35
C ASN A 19 -6.25 8.89 14.58
N ASP A 20 -5.50 8.05 13.88
CA ASP A 20 -6.04 7.00 12.99
C ASP A 20 -7.10 7.51 12.00
N GLY A 21 -6.90 8.73 11.51
CA GLY A 21 -7.84 9.41 10.62
C GLY A 21 -7.92 8.74 9.23
N PRO A 22 -9.00 8.98 8.48
CA PRO A 22 -9.20 8.37 7.17
C PRO A 22 -8.22 8.91 6.12
N VAL A 23 -7.80 8.00 5.24
CA VAL A 23 -7.23 8.35 3.93
C VAL A 23 -8.36 8.39 2.90
N PHE A 24 -8.17 9.11 1.80
CA PHE A 24 -9.16 9.24 0.75
C PHE A 24 -8.57 8.92 -0.60
N PHE A 25 -9.43 8.50 -1.52
CA PHE A 25 -9.07 8.34 -2.92
C PHE A 25 -10.11 8.96 -3.84
N LYS A 26 -9.71 9.21 -5.08
CA LYS A 26 -10.61 9.65 -6.14
C LYS A 26 -10.59 8.64 -7.28
N VAL A 27 -11.76 8.35 -7.84
CA VAL A 27 -11.86 7.66 -9.14
C VAL A 27 -11.66 8.72 -10.22
N ASP A 28 -10.54 8.63 -10.94
CA ASP A 28 -10.17 9.57 -11.99
C ASP A 28 -10.54 9.05 -13.41
N GLY A 29 -10.96 7.79 -13.53
CA GLY A 29 -11.25 7.15 -14.82
C GLY A 29 -9.99 7.10 -15.71
N THR A 30 -10.17 7.17 -17.03
CA THR A 30 -9.07 7.05 -18.00
C THR A 30 -8.23 8.32 -18.18
N ARG A 31 -8.40 9.33 -17.31
CA ARG A 31 -7.72 10.63 -17.43
C ARG A 31 -6.22 10.54 -17.16
N PHE A 32 -5.78 9.61 -16.31
CA PHE A 32 -4.39 9.44 -15.90
C PHE A 32 -3.94 8.00 -16.11
N GLY A 33 -2.69 7.69 -15.75
CA GLY A 33 -2.11 6.35 -15.93
C GLY A 33 -2.84 5.26 -15.13
N GLN A 34 -3.49 5.62 -14.02
CA GLN A 34 -4.34 4.73 -13.24
C GLN A 34 -5.73 5.33 -13.02
N ASN A 35 -6.73 4.44 -12.85
CA ASN A 35 -8.13 4.84 -12.70
C ASN A 35 -8.47 5.45 -11.34
N ARG A 36 -7.57 5.33 -10.36
CA ARG A 36 -7.77 5.78 -8.98
C ARG A 36 -6.53 6.50 -8.46
N THR A 37 -6.74 7.54 -7.66
CA THR A 37 -5.67 8.30 -7.02
C THR A 37 -5.83 8.28 -5.50
N ILE A 38 -4.81 7.79 -4.80
CA ILE A 38 -4.69 7.91 -3.33
C ILE A 38 -4.26 9.34 -2.98
N LYS A 39 -4.89 9.93 -1.98
CA LYS A 39 -4.60 11.29 -1.53
C LYS A 39 -3.86 11.26 -0.21
N LEU A 40 -2.68 11.85 -0.20
CA LEU A 40 -1.79 11.87 0.96
C LEU A 40 -1.39 13.32 1.27
N LEU A 41 -1.09 13.60 2.52
CA LEU A 41 -0.47 14.83 2.98
C LEU A 41 1.04 14.64 3.01
N THR A 42 1.79 15.67 2.64
CA THR A 42 3.24 15.74 2.87
C THR A 42 3.54 16.05 4.33
N GLY A 43 4.69 15.59 4.85
CA GLY A 43 5.09 15.87 6.23
C GLY A 43 4.16 15.25 7.27
N SER A 44 3.49 14.16 6.91
CA SER A 44 2.55 13.42 7.75
C SER A 44 2.96 11.96 7.88
N LYS A 45 2.60 11.35 9.00
CA LYS A 45 2.82 9.92 9.26
C LYS A 45 1.56 9.13 9.01
N TYR A 46 1.72 7.97 8.41
CA TYR A 46 0.65 7.03 8.13
C TYR A 46 0.95 5.70 8.82
N LYS A 47 -0.04 5.18 9.53
CA LYS A 47 -0.05 3.78 9.93
C LYS A 47 -0.51 2.97 8.73
N ILE A 48 0.35 2.06 8.29
CA ILE A 48 0.06 1.06 7.29
C ILE A 48 -0.35 -0.20 8.04
N GLU A 49 -1.43 -0.83 7.61
CA GLU A 49 -1.76 -2.19 8.03
C GLU A 49 -1.82 -3.08 6.80
N VAL A 50 -1.14 -4.22 6.88
CA VAL A 50 -1.09 -5.22 5.83
C VAL A 50 -1.68 -6.50 6.39
N VAL A 51 -2.74 -7.00 5.78
CA VAL A 51 -3.28 -8.33 6.06
C VAL A 51 -2.89 -9.25 4.93
N LEU A 52 -2.20 -10.34 5.25
CA LEU A 52 -1.76 -11.34 4.28
C LEU A 52 -2.50 -12.65 4.52
N LYS A 53 -2.86 -13.34 3.44
CA LYS A 53 -3.39 -14.71 3.48
C LYS A 53 -2.65 -15.59 2.47
N PRO A 54 -2.31 -16.85 2.80
CA PRO A 54 -2.53 -17.51 4.09
C PRO A 54 -1.58 -17.03 5.19
N GLY A 55 -1.87 -17.38 6.43
CA GLY A 55 -1.09 -17.00 7.62
C GLY A 55 0.29 -17.64 7.71
N THR A 56 0.71 -18.42 6.72
CA THR A 56 2.08 -18.96 6.60
C THR A 56 3.05 -18.00 5.88
N VAL A 57 2.54 -16.90 5.33
CA VAL A 57 3.34 -15.91 4.60
C VAL A 57 4.07 -15.00 5.59
N GLU A 58 5.32 -14.64 5.27
CA GLU A 58 6.17 -13.81 6.12
C GLU A 58 6.71 -12.62 5.32
N ALA A 59 6.34 -11.41 5.71
CA ALA A 59 6.81 -10.15 5.12
C ALA A 59 7.79 -9.43 6.04
N ILE A 60 8.76 -8.72 5.47
CA ILE A 60 9.89 -8.12 6.20
C ILE A 60 9.74 -6.60 6.26
N ASN A 61 9.70 -5.98 5.09
CA ASN A 61 9.66 -4.54 4.94
C ASN A 61 8.78 -4.16 3.76
N MET A 62 8.37 -2.90 3.77
CA MET A 62 7.62 -2.31 2.69
C MET A 62 8.32 -1.02 2.25
N ASN A 63 8.32 -0.78 0.94
CA ASN A 63 8.78 0.44 0.31
C ASN A 63 7.57 1.17 -0.29
N ILE A 64 7.42 2.46 0.02
CA ILE A 64 6.47 3.34 -0.66
C ILE A 64 7.22 4.59 -1.13
N GLY A 65 7.40 4.71 -2.45
CA GLY A 65 8.01 5.90 -3.07
C GLY A 65 9.46 6.14 -2.66
N GLY A 66 10.22 5.09 -2.34
CA GLY A 66 11.61 5.16 -1.90
C GLY A 66 11.79 5.19 -0.38
N ILE A 67 10.70 5.26 0.39
CA ILE A 67 10.74 5.21 1.86
C ILE A 67 10.52 3.76 2.28
N VAL A 68 11.56 3.15 2.84
CA VAL A 68 11.55 1.76 3.34
C VAL A 68 11.28 1.76 4.83
N PHE A 69 10.34 0.95 5.28
CA PHE A 69 10.02 0.78 6.71
C PHE A 69 9.75 -0.70 7.03
N PRO A 70 10.09 -1.15 8.26
CA PRO A 70 9.82 -2.52 8.68
C PRO A 70 8.32 -2.76 8.84
N LEU A 71 7.91 -4.01 8.63
CA LEU A 71 6.59 -4.51 8.96
C LEU A 71 6.67 -5.29 10.28
N GLU A 72 6.02 -4.76 11.31
CA GLU A 72 5.96 -5.38 12.64
C GLU A 72 4.71 -6.27 12.72
N GLU A 73 4.88 -7.56 13.02
CA GLU A 73 3.76 -8.48 13.18
C GLU A 73 2.90 -8.08 14.39
N GLN A 74 1.59 -7.96 14.17
CA GLN A 74 0.61 -7.70 15.22
C GLN A 74 -0.05 -8.99 15.68
N SER A 75 -0.47 -9.84 14.76
CA SER A 75 -1.19 -11.08 15.04
C SER A 75 -1.09 -12.07 13.89
N ARG A 76 -1.15 -13.36 14.20
CA ARG A 76 -1.11 -14.45 13.22
C ARG A 76 -1.97 -15.62 13.65
N ASP A 77 -2.66 -16.21 12.69
CA ASP A 77 -3.30 -17.52 12.78
C ASP A 77 -3.00 -18.33 11.50
N GLU A 78 -3.67 -19.46 11.29
CA GLU A 78 -3.46 -20.28 10.09
C GLU A 78 -3.98 -19.61 8.80
N GLU A 79 -5.03 -18.80 8.91
CA GLU A 79 -5.70 -18.17 7.76
C GLU A 79 -5.00 -16.88 7.35
N SER A 80 -4.45 -16.12 8.30
CA SER A 80 -3.93 -14.79 8.06
C SER A 80 -2.83 -14.34 9.02
N VAL A 81 -2.07 -13.35 8.57
CA VAL A 81 -1.16 -12.56 9.41
C VAL A 81 -1.40 -11.08 9.18
N VAL A 82 -1.35 -10.30 10.25
CA VAL A 82 -1.51 -8.85 10.24
C VAL A 82 -0.20 -8.20 10.65
N TYR A 83 0.28 -7.27 9.82
CA TYR A 83 1.47 -6.47 10.05
C TYR A 83 1.13 -4.98 10.09
N HIS A 84 1.87 -4.21 10.89
CA HIS A 84 1.83 -2.75 10.88
C HIS A 84 3.17 -2.15 10.44
N GLY A 85 3.09 -1.04 9.71
CA GLY A 85 4.24 -0.24 9.30
C GLY A 85 3.98 1.26 9.49
N LYS A 86 5.05 2.05 9.52
CA LYS A 86 4.97 3.51 9.63
C LYS A 86 5.54 4.15 8.38
N TYR A 87 4.66 4.71 7.57
CA TYR A 87 5.05 5.46 6.37
C TYR A 87 5.11 6.96 6.69
N ASP A 88 6.31 7.53 6.65
CA ASP A 88 6.56 8.94 6.92
C ASP A 88 6.78 9.72 5.62
N THR A 89 5.94 10.72 5.36
CA THR A 89 6.03 11.56 4.17
C THR A 89 6.82 12.85 4.42
N GLU A 90 7.57 12.94 5.51
CA GLU A 90 8.56 14.00 5.72
C GLU A 90 9.55 14.05 4.53
N GLY A 91 9.80 15.27 4.02
CA GLY A 91 10.64 15.47 2.84
C GLY A 91 10.00 15.14 1.49
N VAL A 92 8.82 14.50 1.44
CA VAL A 92 8.11 14.24 0.18
C VAL A 92 7.52 15.54 -0.39
N PRO A 93 7.85 15.93 -1.63
CA PRO A 93 7.32 17.16 -2.23
C PRO A 93 5.83 17.03 -2.56
N HIS A 94 5.09 18.13 -2.44
CA HIS A 94 3.69 18.14 -2.84
C HIS A 94 3.55 18.06 -4.37
N THR A 95 2.50 17.39 -4.84
CA THR A 95 2.19 17.25 -6.26
C THR A 95 1.52 18.52 -6.78
N LYS A 96 1.97 19.04 -7.93
CA LYS A 96 1.37 20.22 -8.57
C LYS A 96 -0.11 20.03 -8.90
N SER A 97 -0.84 21.14 -9.06
CA SER A 97 -2.24 21.08 -9.51
C SER A 97 -2.34 20.43 -10.89
N GLY A 98 -3.41 19.67 -11.14
CA GLY A 98 -3.56 18.90 -12.39
C GLY A 98 -2.84 17.54 -12.40
N ASP A 99 -1.70 17.44 -11.70
CA ASP A 99 -0.82 16.27 -11.81
C ASP A 99 -1.15 15.13 -10.83
N ARG A 100 -0.60 13.95 -11.14
CA ARG A 100 -0.56 12.74 -10.32
C ARG A 100 0.84 12.16 -10.36
N GLN A 101 1.26 11.55 -9.26
CA GLN A 101 2.57 10.93 -9.13
C GLN A 101 2.43 9.41 -9.18
N PRO A 102 3.17 8.70 -10.05
CA PRO A 102 3.36 7.27 -9.90
C PRO A 102 4.29 7.01 -8.71
N VAL A 103 3.83 6.19 -7.77
CA VAL A 103 4.54 5.84 -6.53
C VAL A 103 4.79 4.34 -6.57
N GLN A 104 6.07 3.97 -6.66
CA GLN A 104 6.47 2.57 -6.56
C GLN A 104 6.16 2.04 -5.16
N VAL A 105 5.53 0.87 -5.11
CA VAL A 105 5.24 0.17 -3.86
C VAL A 105 5.79 -1.23 -3.96
N ALA A 106 6.59 -1.62 -2.99
CA ALA A 106 7.15 -2.97 -2.93
C ALA A 106 7.05 -3.55 -1.52
N MET A 107 6.98 -4.87 -1.42
CA MET A 107 7.01 -5.60 -0.16
C MET A 107 7.85 -6.86 -0.31
N GLU A 108 8.80 -7.05 0.60
CA GLU A 108 9.71 -8.19 0.59
C GLU A 108 9.17 -9.33 1.44
N PHE A 109 9.14 -10.54 0.89
CA PHE A 109 8.72 -11.75 1.58
C PHE A 109 9.87 -12.74 1.72
N ILE A 110 9.95 -13.44 2.86
CA ILE A 110 11.08 -14.34 3.16
C ILE A 110 11.23 -15.46 2.12
N LYS A 111 10.11 -16.05 1.68
CA LYS A 111 10.11 -17.23 0.80
C LYS A 111 9.38 -17.04 -0.53
N ALA A 112 8.61 -15.95 -0.66
CA ALA A 112 7.66 -15.77 -1.76
C ALA A 112 8.10 -14.70 -2.78
N GLY A 113 9.30 -14.15 -2.62
CA GLY A 113 9.87 -13.09 -3.46
C GLY A 113 9.35 -11.71 -3.10
N THR A 114 9.37 -10.80 -4.07
CA THR A 114 8.92 -9.42 -3.88
C THR A 114 7.56 -9.19 -4.53
N PHE A 115 6.66 -8.51 -3.83
CA PHE A 115 5.48 -7.90 -4.43
C PHE A 115 5.85 -6.50 -4.91
N GLU A 116 5.49 -6.14 -6.15
CA GLU A 116 5.75 -4.80 -6.71
C GLU A 116 4.51 -4.27 -7.45
N THR A 117 4.13 -3.02 -7.19
CA THR A 117 3.06 -2.31 -7.88
C THR A 117 3.34 -0.81 -7.96
N VAL A 118 2.53 -0.09 -8.74
CA VAL A 118 2.60 1.37 -8.84
C VAL A 118 1.27 1.98 -8.44
N TRP A 119 1.26 2.66 -7.30
CA TRP A 119 0.12 3.48 -6.90
C TRP A 119 0.16 4.83 -7.61
N GLN A 120 -1.01 5.31 -8.03
CA GLN A 120 -1.15 6.70 -8.42
C GLN A 120 -1.53 7.51 -7.18
N ALA A 121 -0.69 8.46 -6.80
CA ALA A 121 -0.88 9.30 -5.64
C ALA A 121 -0.97 10.78 -6.00
N LYS A 122 -1.56 11.55 -5.07
CA LYS A 122 -1.46 13.00 -5.05
C LYS A 122 -1.10 13.45 -3.64
N TYR A 123 0.07 14.06 -3.51
CA TYR A 123 0.55 14.63 -2.27
C TYR A 123 0.10 16.09 -2.14
N TYR A 124 -0.66 16.38 -1.10
CA TYR A 124 -1.13 17.71 -0.75
C TYR A 124 -0.28 18.27 0.38
N ASN A 125 0.00 19.57 0.34
CA ASN A 125 0.53 20.23 1.53
C ASN A 125 -0.55 20.41 2.59
N TYR A 126 -0.14 20.67 3.83
CA TYR A 126 -1.06 20.80 4.97
C TYR A 126 -2.13 21.90 4.78
N TYR A 127 -1.81 22.98 4.07
CA TYR A 127 -2.75 24.06 3.76
C TYR A 127 -3.89 23.63 2.83
N LYS A 128 -3.74 22.52 2.11
CA LYS A 128 -4.75 21.92 1.21
C LYS A 128 -5.39 20.66 1.81
N ARG A 129 -5.33 20.47 3.14
CA ARG A 129 -5.86 19.27 3.81
C ARG A 129 -7.34 18.98 3.51
N GLU A 130 -8.17 20.00 3.36
CA GLU A 130 -9.58 19.82 2.99
C GLU A 130 -9.72 19.16 1.62
N HIS A 131 -8.93 19.58 0.63
CA HIS A 131 -8.94 18.99 -0.71
C HIS A 131 -8.41 17.54 -0.71
N CYS A 132 -7.50 17.24 0.23
CA CYS A 132 -6.99 15.89 0.45
C CYS A 132 -8.09 14.94 0.90
N GLN A 133 -9.16 15.45 1.53
CA GLN A 133 -10.28 14.66 2.06
C GLN A 133 -11.46 14.53 1.09
N PHE A 134 -11.43 15.17 -0.07
CA PHE A 134 -12.50 15.03 -1.05
C PHE A 134 -12.47 13.66 -1.74
N GLY A 135 -13.63 13.08 -2.02
CA GLY A 135 -13.75 11.80 -2.70
C GLY A 135 -14.21 10.70 -1.77
N ASN A 136 -13.80 9.47 -2.07
CA ASN A 136 -14.20 8.30 -1.32
C ASN A 136 -13.23 8.05 -0.18
N LYS A 137 -13.74 7.56 0.96
CA LYS A 137 -12.90 7.05 2.03
C LYS A 137 -12.15 5.82 1.51
N PHE A 138 -10.86 5.79 1.76
CA PHE A 138 -10.01 4.65 1.44
C PHE A 138 -10.10 3.64 2.58
N THR A 139 -10.48 2.40 2.24
CA THR A 139 -10.55 1.30 3.21
C THR A 139 -9.35 0.39 3.01
N THR A 140 -9.25 -0.26 1.86
CA THR A 140 -8.13 -1.14 1.49
C THR A 140 -7.84 -1.07 -0.01
N ILE A 141 -6.62 -1.46 -0.38
CA ILE A 141 -6.37 -2.02 -1.70
C ILE A 141 -6.04 -3.49 -1.51
N ASP A 142 -6.78 -4.34 -2.21
CA ASP A 142 -6.62 -5.77 -2.17
C ASP A 142 -5.94 -6.25 -3.46
N TYR A 143 -4.97 -7.13 -3.28
CA TYR A 143 -4.23 -7.79 -4.35
C TYR A 143 -4.34 -9.30 -4.20
N GLU A 144 -4.58 -10.00 -5.30
CA GLU A 144 -4.35 -11.44 -5.41
C GLU A 144 -3.06 -11.65 -6.19
N CYS A 145 -2.07 -12.27 -5.55
CA CYS A 145 -0.72 -12.41 -6.08
C CYS A 145 -0.32 -13.88 -6.20
N LYS A 146 0.48 -14.21 -7.22
CA LYS A 146 1.09 -15.53 -7.40
C LYS A 146 2.61 -15.42 -7.43
N PRO A 147 3.33 -16.03 -6.48
CA PRO A 147 4.79 -16.13 -6.55
C PRO A 147 5.25 -16.78 -7.86
N ASN A 148 6.25 -16.21 -8.53
CA ASN A 148 6.81 -16.78 -9.74
C ASN A 148 7.62 -18.07 -9.44
N GLU A 149 7.97 -18.82 -10.49
CA GLU A 149 8.67 -20.11 -10.36
C GLU A 149 10.01 -19.99 -9.63
N THR A 150 10.71 -18.87 -9.80
CA THR A 150 12.02 -18.60 -9.19
C THR A 150 11.93 -17.98 -7.78
N ARG A 151 10.73 -17.65 -7.30
CA ARG A 151 10.46 -16.96 -6.01
C ARG A 151 11.19 -15.64 -5.86
N THR A 152 11.34 -14.92 -6.96
CA THR A 152 11.98 -13.60 -6.99
C THR A 152 10.95 -12.48 -7.01
N LEU A 153 9.81 -12.71 -7.65
CA LEU A 153 8.75 -11.72 -7.88
C LEU A 153 7.39 -12.40 -7.78
N MET A 154 6.37 -11.66 -7.37
CA MET A 154 4.96 -12.07 -7.45
C MET A 154 4.27 -11.42 -8.65
N TRP A 155 3.43 -12.18 -9.34
CA TRP A 155 2.52 -11.66 -10.36
C TRP A 155 1.20 -11.24 -9.73
N ILE A 156 0.73 -10.04 -10.05
CA ILE A 156 -0.57 -9.52 -9.61
C ILE A 156 -1.63 -9.98 -10.60
N ASN A 157 -2.56 -10.82 -10.15
CA ASN A 157 -3.70 -11.28 -10.95
C ASN A 157 -4.88 -10.31 -10.88
N LYS A 158 -5.10 -9.72 -9.70
CA LYS A 158 -6.24 -8.86 -9.40
C LYS A 158 -5.83 -7.71 -8.49
N GLU A 159 -6.39 -6.53 -8.74
CA GLU A 159 -6.33 -5.37 -7.86
C GLU A 159 -7.76 -4.87 -7.61
N SER A 160 -8.10 -4.52 -6.37
CA SER A 160 -9.40 -3.95 -6.01
C SER A 160 -9.25 -2.87 -4.94
N PHE A 161 -9.82 -1.69 -5.19
CA PHE A 161 -9.84 -0.58 -4.24
C PHE A 161 -11.21 -0.49 -3.57
N ASN A 162 -11.24 -0.61 -2.24
CA ASN A 162 -12.43 -0.55 -1.40
C ASN A 162 -12.49 0.70 -0.53
#